data_AF-A0A923YF68-F1
#
_entry.id   AF-A0A923YF68-F1
#
_cell.length_a   1.000
_cell.length_b   1.000
_cell.length_c   1.000
_cell.angle_alpha   90.00
_cell.angle_beta   90.00
_cell.angle_gamma   90.00
#
_symmetry.space_group_name_H-M   'P 1'
#
loop_
_entity.id
_entity.type
_entity.pdbx_description
1 polymer ?
#
loop_
_entity_poly.entity_id
_entity_poly.type
_entity_poly.pdbx_seq_one_letter_code
_entity_poly.pdbx_strand_id
1 'polypeptide(L)'
;MNKAYDELTRTWTRLHHFDHLQSIAAWDQAAMMPPKGSAARADAMAEMDGLMHSLRTDPKLAELLARAEDENLDAFQRANLREIRRSWRASNALPQALVKASSLAEARCEHAWRSQRPANDWAGFLGNFREVLRLGRETAQRLSEDAGLAPYDALMDQFEPGMTSAEVDRVFGDLQLWLPGLVQQVRERQSHETVIAATGPFPKAAQRALGLDAMTMLGFDFEAGRLDESAHPCSGGVPEDTRLTTRYAE
;
A
#
# COMPACT_ATOMS: atom_id res chain seq x y z
N MET A 1 21.29 30.51 10.80
CA MET A 1 21.44 29.31 9.95
C MET A 1 20.08 28.65 9.87
N ASN A 2 19.62 28.25 8.68
CA ASN A 2 18.49 27.32 8.61
C ASN A 2 18.94 26.01 9.25
N LYS A 3 18.10 25.46 10.14
CA LYS A 3 18.34 24.16 10.75
C LYS A 3 18.25 23.08 9.67
N ALA A 4 19.12 22.08 9.71
CA ALA A 4 19.09 20.93 8.80
C ALA A 4 17.76 20.17 8.91
N TYR A 5 17.20 20.07 10.13
CA TYR A 5 15.87 19.50 10.34
C TYR A 5 14.77 20.26 9.57
N ASP A 6 14.82 21.60 9.52
CA ASP A 6 13.82 22.39 8.79
C ASP A 6 13.91 22.17 7.27
N GLU A 7 15.10 21.86 6.73
CA GLU A 7 15.27 21.54 5.31
C GLU A 7 14.76 20.13 4.97
N LEU A 8 14.97 19.17 5.88
CA LEU A 8 14.40 17.83 5.78
C LEU A 8 12.87 17.89 5.80
N THR A 9 12.27 18.60 6.77
CA THR A 9 10.81 18.72 6.85
C THR A 9 10.23 19.37 5.59
N ARG A 10 10.83 20.45 5.07
CA ARG A 10 10.41 21.03 3.78
C ARG A 10 10.45 20.03 2.63
N THR A 11 11.45 19.16 2.58
CA THR A 11 11.55 18.12 1.54
C THR A 11 10.42 17.11 1.67
N TRP A 12 10.14 16.63 2.89
CA TRP A 12 9.04 15.68 3.11
C TRP A 12 7.66 16.31 2.96
N THR A 13 7.48 17.59 3.27
CA THR A 13 6.25 18.33 2.95
C THR A 13 6.02 18.40 1.43
N ARG A 14 7.07 18.66 0.64
CA ARG A 14 6.96 18.63 -0.83
C ARG A 14 6.59 17.24 -1.34
N LEU A 15 7.21 16.19 -0.82
CA LEU A 15 6.89 14.81 -1.16
C LEU A 15 5.43 14.48 -0.83
N HIS A 16 4.94 14.88 0.34
CA HIS A 16 3.55 14.69 0.73
C HIS A 16 2.56 15.38 -0.23
N HIS A 17 2.84 16.60 -0.69
CA HIS A 17 2.00 17.26 -1.69
C HIS A 17 1.95 16.52 -3.02
N PHE A 18 3.08 15.93 -3.44
CA PHE A 18 3.12 15.11 -4.66
C PHE A 18 2.40 13.77 -4.46
N ASP A 19 2.60 13.10 -3.32
CA ASP A 19 1.88 11.85 -2.95
C ASP A 19 0.37 12.10 -2.95
N HIS A 20 -0.09 13.26 -2.44
CA HIS A 20 -1.50 13.63 -2.48
C HIS A 20 -2.02 13.70 -3.92
N LEU A 21 -1.36 14.47 -4.80
CA LEU A 21 -1.77 14.57 -6.21
C LEU A 21 -1.79 13.20 -6.90
N GLN A 22 -0.78 12.37 -6.63
CA GLN A 22 -0.69 11.03 -7.19
C GLN A 22 -1.81 10.13 -6.66
N SER A 23 -2.17 10.24 -5.38
CA SER A 23 -3.29 9.49 -4.80
C SER A 23 -4.63 9.88 -5.41
N ILE A 24 -4.85 11.16 -5.74
CA ILE A 24 -6.06 11.60 -6.45
C ILE A 24 -6.07 11.07 -7.88
N ALA A 25 -4.93 11.08 -8.57
CA ALA A 25 -4.81 10.50 -9.91
C ALA A 25 -5.07 8.97 -9.92
N ALA A 26 -4.65 8.27 -8.87
CA ALA A 26 -4.90 6.85 -8.68
C ALA A 26 -6.39 6.56 -8.38
N TRP A 27 -7.03 7.36 -7.52
CA TRP A 27 -8.48 7.28 -7.30
C TRP A 27 -9.27 7.54 -8.60
N ASP A 28 -8.91 8.59 -9.34
CA ASP A 28 -9.58 8.92 -10.61
C ASP A 28 -9.43 7.76 -11.60
N GLN A 29 -8.24 7.15 -11.69
CA GLN A 29 -8.01 5.96 -12.52
C GLN A 29 -8.93 4.79 -12.16
N ALA A 30 -9.26 4.62 -10.87
CA ALA A 30 -10.10 3.53 -10.38
C ALA A 30 -11.61 3.80 -10.51
N ALA A 31 -12.04 5.06 -10.42
CA ALA A 31 -13.45 5.43 -10.28
C ALA A 31 -14.04 6.24 -11.45
N MET A 32 -13.28 7.16 -12.05
CA MET A 32 -13.82 8.19 -12.96
C MET A 32 -13.20 8.18 -14.37
N MET A 33 -11.97 7.71 -14.51
CA MET A 33 -11.17 7.83 -15.73
C MET A 33 -11.79 7.06 -16.91
N PRO A 34 -11.95 7.68 -18.09
CA PRO A 34 -12.42 6.96 -19.27
C PRO A 34 -11.36 5.97 -19.77
N PRO A 35 -11.74 4.84 -20.40
CA PRO A 35 -10.81 3.78 -20.80
C PRO A 35 -9.63 4.24 -21.68
N LYS A 36 -9.85 5.23 -22.56
CA LYS A 36 -8.80 5.77 -23.45
C LYS A 36 -7.74 6.61 -22.72
N GLY A 37 -7.96 6.98 -21.46
CA GLY A 37 -7.02 7.77 -20.66
C GLY A 37 -5.86 6.97 -20.06
N SER A 38 -5.92 5.63 -20.10
CA SER A 38 -4.99 4.77 -19.36
C SER A 38 -3.51 4.98 -19.69
N ALA A 39 -3.15 5.17 -20.96
CA ALA A 39 -1.76 5.37 -21.36
C ALA A 39 -1.21 6.69 -20.83
N ALA A 40 -1.93 7.79 -21.07
CA ALA A 40 -1.54 9.11 -20.60
C ALA A 40 -1.46 9.19 -19.06
N ARG A 41 -2.37 8.51 -18.35
CA ARG A 41 -2.33 8.42 -16.88
C ARG A 41 -1.10 7.66 -16.40
N ALA A 42 -0.79 6.52 -17.00
CA ALA A 42 0.37 5.72 -16.64
C ALA A 42 1.68 6.50 -16.84
N ASP A 43 1.84 7.18 -17.98
CA ASP A 43 3.03 7.99 -18.26
C ASP A 43 3.21 9.12 -17.24
N ALA A 44 2.12 9.84 -16.92
CA ALA A 44 2.15 10.93 -15.94
C ALA A 44 2.48 10.44 -14.51
N MET A 45 1.91 9.31 -14.10
CA MET A 45 2.21 8.72 -12.79
C MET A 45 3.67 8.26 -12.69
N ALA A 46 4.20 7.63 -13.75
CA ALA A 46 5.59 7.19 -13.80
C ALA A 46 6.60 8.35 -13.73
N GLU A 47 6.30 9.48 -14.40
CA GLU A 47 7.12 10.69 -14.31
C GLU A 47 7.12 11.26 -12.88
N MET A 48 5.95 11.31 -12.24
CA MET A 48 5.82 11.74 -10.85
C MET A 48 6.60 10.84 -9.89
N ASP A 49 6.50 9.51 -10.05
CA ASP A 49 7.28 8.54 -9.27
C ASP A 49 8.79 8.79 -9.41
N GLY A 50 9.25 9.04 -10.64
CA GLY A 50 10.65 9.37 -10.92
C GLY A 50 11.11 10.64 -10.21
N LEU A 51 10.31 11.71 -10.27
CA LEU A 51 10.58 12.97 -9.57
C LEU A 51 10.63 12.75 -8.06
N MET A 52 9.64 12.08 -7.49
CA MET A 52 9.56 11.84 -6.05
C MET A 52 10.70 10.95 -5.55
N HIS A 53 11.06 9.91 -6.30
CA HIS A 53 12.21 9.07 -5.98
C HIS A 53 13.51 9.89 -5.99
N SER A 54 13.70 10.78 -6.98
CA SER A 54 14.89 11.65 -7.04
C SER A 54 14.97 12.61 -5.83
N LEU A 55 13.82 13.11 -5.36
CA LEU A 55 13.75 13.94 -4.15
C LEU A 55 14.04 13.12 -2.88
N ARG A 56 13.56 11.87 -2.79
CA ARG A 56 13.80 10.96 -1.65
C ARG A 56 15.23 10.44 -1.59
N THR A 57 15.98 10.49 -2.69
CA THR A 57 17.34 9.93 -2.81
C THR A 57 18.41 10.99 -3.11
N ASP A 58 18.07 12.28 -2.98
CA ASP A 58 19.01 13.38 -3.21
C ASP A 58 20.25 13.21 -2.29
N PRO A 59 21.48 13.17 -2.85
CA PRO A 59 22.70 12.94 -2.08
C PRO A 59 22.90 13.90 -0.90
N LYS A 60 22.37 15.13 -0.98
CA LYS A 60 22.49 16.11 0.12
C LYS A 60 21.75 15.68 1.39
N LEU A 61 20.76 14.79 1.27
CA LEU A 61 19.96 14.34 2.41
C LEU A 61 20.78 13.58 3.43
N ALA A 62 21.84 12.86 3.02
CA ALA A 62 22.73 12.18 3.94
C ALA A 62 23.42 13.16 4.91
N GLU A 63 23.91 14.28 4.39
CA GLU A 63 24.54 15.33 5.20
C GLU A 63 23.51 16.02 6.12
N LEU A 64 22.33 16.34 5.59
CA LEU A 64 21.25 16.95 6.38
C LEU A 64 20.79 16.04 7.51
N LEU A 65 20.63 14.74 7.24
CA LEU A 65 20.25 13.73 8.22
C LEU A 65 21.27 13.60 9.35
N ALA A 66 22.57 13.66 9.03
CA ALA A 66 23.64 13.62 10.03
C ALA A 66 23.65 14.89 10.89
N ARG A 67 23.60 16.07 10.25
CA ARG A 67 23.59 17.36 10.95
C ARG A 67 22.37 17.53 11.86
N ALA A 68 21.21 17.03 11.44
CA ALA A 68 19.98 17.11 12.23
C ALA A 68 20.02 16.24 13.51
N GLU A 69 20.91 15.22 13.60
CA GLU A 69 21.08 14.44 14.84
C GLU A 69 21.63 15.25 15.99
N ASP A 70 22.54 16.19 15.68
CA ASP A 70 23.24 17.02 16.66
C ASP A 70 22.42 18.27 17.05
N GLU A 71 21.27 18.50 16.42
CA GLU A 71 20.40 19.62 16.72
C GLU A 71 19.59 19.37 18.00
N ASN A 72 19.32 20.45 18.75
CA ASN A 72 18.40 20.39 19.88
C ASN A 72 16.94 20.30 19.37
N LEU A 73 16.51 19.06 19.15
CA LEU A 73 15.18 18.68 18.68
C LEU A 73 14.30 18.26 19.85
N ASP A 74 13.01 18.59 19.81
CA ASP A 74 12.03 18.06 20.76
C ASP A 74 11.69 16.57 20.51
N ALA A 75 10.83 15.98 21.34
CA ALA A 75 10.48 14.56 21.23
C ALA A 75 9.79 14.21 19.90
N PHE A 76 8.90 15.08 19.41
CA PHE A 76 8.20 14.88 18.15
C PHE A 76 9.17 15.00 16.97
N GLN A 77 10.03 16.02 16.97
CA GLN A 77 11.03 16.24 15.94
C GLN A 77 12.03 15.09 15.84
N ARG A 78 12.47 14.52 16.98
CA ARG A 78 13.31 13.33 16.98
C ARG A 78 12.61 12.10 16.40
N ALA A 79 11.33 11.91 16.70
CA ALA A 79 10.55 10.82 16.12
C ALA A 79 10.38 11.02 14.60
N ASN A 80 10.06 12.24 14.17
CA ASN A 80 9.95 12.57 12.74
C ASN A 80 11.28 12.36 12.01
N LEU A 81 12.41 12.79 12.59
CA LEU A 81 13.74 12.57 12.01
C LEU A 81 14.06 11.06 11.83
N ARG A 82 13.65 10.22 12.79
CA ARG A 82 13.79 8.76 12.69
C ARG A 82 12.99 8.21 11.50
N GLU A 83 11.74 8.64 11.31
CA GLU A 83 10.91 8.18 10.19
C GLU A 83 11.41 8.70 8.83
N ILE A 84 11.86 9.95 8.77
CA ILE A 84 12.54 10.53 7.59
C ILE A 84 13.75 9.67 7.22
N ARG A 85 14.60 9.34 8.20
CA ARG A 85 15.77 8.48 7.97
C ARG A 85 15.40 7.08 7.51
N ARG A 86 14.37 6.47 8.11
CA ARG A 86 13.87 5.14 7.71
C ARG A 86 13.41 5.14 6.25
N SER A 87 12.59 6.11 5.88
CA SER A 87 12.09 6.30 4.51
C SER A 87 13.23 6.56 3.51
N TRP A 88 14.19 7.42 3.87
CA TRP A 88 15.37 7.71 3.05
C TRP A 88 16.23 6.47 2.84
N ARG A 89 16.57 5.74 3.91
CA ARG A 89 17.37 4.51 3.86
C ARG A 89 16.77 3.46 2.93
N ALA A 90 15.49 3.14 3.13
CA ALA A 90 14.79 2.17 2.30
C ALA A 90 14.77 2.57 0.81
N SER A 91 14.55 3.86 0.53
CA SER A 91 14.58 4.38 -0.85
C SER A 91 15.98 4.32 -1.46
N ASN A 92 17.01 4.63 -0.67
CA ASN A 92 18.39 4.74 -1.12
C ASN A 92 19.11 3.38 -1.23
N ALA A 93 18.62 2.36 -0.53
CA ALA A 93 19.10 0.97 -0.64
C ALA A 93 18.79 0.34 -2.00
N LEU A 94 17.79 0.87 -2.72
CA LEU A 94 17.31 0.30 -3.98
C LEU A 94 17.79 1.13 -5.18
N PRO A 95 18.64 0.57 -6.06
CA PRO A 95 19.04 1.24 -7.28
C PRO A 95 17.85 1.55 -8.19
N GLN A 96 17.84 2.72 -8.84
CA GLN A 96 16.76 3.12 -9.75
C GLN A 96 16.47 2.08 -10.84
N ALA A 97 17.50 1.39 -11.35
CA ALA A 97 17.35 0.33 -12.34
C ALA A 97 16.56 -0.87 -11.80
N LEU A 98 16.76 -1.24 -10.53
CA LEU A 98 16.05 -2.33 -9.86
C LEU A 98 14.58 -1.94 -9.60
N VAL A 99 14.34 -0.71 -9.14
CA VAL A 99 12.98 -0.17 -8.96
C VAL A 99 12.22 -0.22 -10.28
N LYS A 100 12.80 0.32 -11.36
CA LYS A 100 12.20 0.31 -12.71
C LYS A 100 11.92 -1.11 -13.22
N ALA A 101 12.88 -2.03 -13.05
CA ALA A 101 12.71 -3.41 -13.48
C ALA A 101 11.57 -4.11 -12.72
N SER A 102 11.49 -3.89 -11.39
CA SER A 102 10.45 -4.44 -10.53
C SER A 102 9.07 -3.95 -10.95
N SER A 103 8.87 -2.63 -11.08
CA SER A 103 7.60 -2.06 -11.51
C SER A 103 7.13 -2.59 -12.88
N LEU A 104 8.06 -2.75 -13.83
CA LEU A 104 7.73 -3.29 -15.15
C LEU A 104 7.34 -4.77 -15.10
N ALA A 105 8.07 -5.58 -14.32
CA ALA A 105 7.78 -6.99 -14.15
C ALA A 105 6.42 -7.21 -13.45
N GLU A 106 6.15 -6.46 -12.39
CA GLU A 106 4.89 -6.48 -11.65
C GLU A 106 3.71 -6.09 -12.54
N ALA A 107 3.81 -4.97 -13.26
CA ALA A 107 2.75 -4.50 -14.16
C ALA A 107 2.44 -5.51 -15.27
N ARG A 108 3.47 -6.12 -15.88
CA ARG A 108 3.29 -7.17 -16.90
C ARG A 108 2.65 -8.42 -16.31
N CYS A 109 3.11 -8.85 -15.13
CA CYS A 109 2.60 -10.05 -14.46
C CYS A 109 1.13 -9.86 -14.04
N GLU A 110 0.79 -8.70 -13.47
CA GLU A 110 -0.57 -8.36 -13.07
C GLU A 110 -1.51 -8.28 -14.28
N HIS A 111 -1.08 -7.61 -15.36
CA HIS A 111 -1.89 -7.48 -16.57
C HIS A 111 -2.22 -8.85 -17.19
N ALA A 112 -1.22 -9.74 -17.28
CA ALA A 112 -1.43 -11.10 -17.78
C ALA A 112 -2.27 -11.95 -16.81
N TRP A 113 -2.11 -11.78 -15.50
CA TRP A 113 -2.87 -12.51 -14.48
C TRP A 113 -4.38 -12.31 -14.62
N ARG A 114 -4.84 -11.12 -15.07
CA ARG A 114 -6.26 -10.82 -15.28
C ARG A 114 -6.96 -11.78 -16.25
N SER A 115 -6.26 -12.28 -17.28
CA SER A 115 -6.79 -13.28 -18.21
C SER A 115 -6.41 -14.71 -17.82
N GLN A 116 -5.23 -14.91 -17.23
CA GLN A 116 -4.73 -16.24 -16.86
C GLN A 116 -5.49 -16.85 -15.68
N ARG A 117 -5.87 -16.06 -14.66
CA ARG A 117 -6.64 -16.55 -13.51
C ARG A 117 -7.99 -17.16 -13.90
N PRO A 118 -8.89 -16.48 -14.64
CA PRO A 118 -10.17 -17.09 -15.03
C PRO A 118 -9.98 -18.27 -16.01
N ALA A 119 -8.89 -18.30 -16.77
CA ALA A 119 -8.55 -19.42 -17.65
C ALA A 119 -7.89 -20.61 -16.91
N ASN A 120 -7.62 -20.48 -15.61
CA ASN A 120 -6.86 -21.46 -14.82
C ASN A 120 -5.47 -21.79 -15.43
N ASP A 121 -4.83 -20.78 -16.05
CA ASP A 121 -3.53 -20.93 -16.71
C ASP A 121 -2.36 -20.69 -15.73
N TRP A 122 -2.07 -21.69 -14.92
CA TRP A 122 -0.93 -21.66 -14.00
C TRP A 122 0.42 -21.55 -14.72
N ALA A 123 0.58 -22.23 -15.86
CA ALA A 123 1.85 -22.28 -16.57
C ALA A 123 2.22 -20.90 -17.15
N GLY A 124 1.24 -20.21 -17.75
CA GLY A 124 1.41 -18.85 -18.22
C GLY A 124 1.70 -17.88 -17.08
N PHE A 125 0.99 -17.99 -15.95
CA PHE A 125 1.25 -17.15 -14.78
C PHE A 125 2.66 -17.37 -14.22
N LEU A 126 3.07 -18.62 -14.04
CA LEU A 126 4.39 -18.97 -13.53
C LEU A 126 5.52 -18.43 -14.41
N GLY A 127 5.32 -18.39 -15.73
CA GLY A 127 6.26 -17.77 -16.68
C GLY A 127 6.52 -16.31 -16.36
N ASN A 128 5.46 -15.54 -16.08
CA ASN A 128 5.55 -14.12 -15.72
C ASN A 128 6.07 -13.90 -14.29
N PHE A 129 5.57 -14.69 -13.34
CA PHE A 129 5.85 -14.52 -11.91
C PHE A 129 7.31 -14.79 -11.54
N ARG A 130 8.03 -15.63 -12.29
CA ARG A 130 9.46 -15.93 -12.02
C ARG A 130 10.32 -14.67 -11.97
N GLU A 131 10.09 -13.71 -12.86
CA GLU A 131 10.87 -12.47 -12.88
C GLU A 131 10.51 -11.56 -11.69
N VAL A 132 9.22 -11.47 -11.34
CA VAL A 132 8.76 -10.78 -10.13
C VAL A 132 9.43 -11.35 -8.88
N LEU A 133 9.45 -12.69 -8.75
CA LEU A 133 10.10 -13.35 -7.60
C LEU A 133 11.62 -13.12 -7.59
N ARG A 134 12.28 -13.16 -8.75
CA ARG A 134 13.72 -12.91 -8.86
C ARG A 134 14.06 -11.48 -8.39
N LEU A 135 13.34 -10.48 -8.90
CA LEU A 135 13.51 -9.07 -8.55
C LEU A 135 13.13 -8.81 -7.08
N GLY A 136 12.05 -9.40 -6.60
CA GLY A 136 11.64 -9.30 -5.19
C GLY A 136 12.69 -9.84 -4.22
N ARG A 137 13.37 -10.94 -4.58
CA ARG A 137 14.51 -11.46 -3.79
C ARG A 137 15.73 -10.54 -3.85
N GLU A 138 16.00 -9.92 -4.99
CA GLU A 138 17.07 -8.93 -5.12
C GLU A 138 16.79 -7.69 -4.25
N THR A 139 15.57 -7.17 -4.29
CA THR A 139 15.09 -6.08 -3.41
C THR A 139 15.22 -6.47 -1.94
N ALA A 140 14.79 -7.68 -1.56
CA ALA A 140 14.91 -8.19 -0.20
C ALA A 140 16.36 -8.21 0.29
N GLN A 141 17.28 -8.67 -0.56
CA GLN A 141 18.70 -8.75 -0.23
C GLN A 141 19.30 -7.35 -0.01
N ARG A 142 18.97 -6.37 -0.86
CA ARG A 142 19.44 -4.99 -0.72
C ARG A 142 18.96 -4.32 0.57
N LEU A 143 17.68 -4.48 0.88
CA LEU A 143 17.09 -3.94 2.12
C LEU A 143 17.65 -4.65 3.36
N SER A 144 17.87 -5.97 3.27
CA SER A 144 18.51 -6.76 4.31
C SER A 144 19.92 -6.28 4.62
N GLU A 145 20.72 -5.99 3.59
CA GLU A 145 22.08 -5.46 3.73
C GLU A 145 22.11 -4.08 4.42
N ASP A 146 21.15 -3.20 4.12
CA ASP A 146 21.06 -1.87 4.75
C ASP A 146 20.54 -1.95 6.20
N ALA A 147 19.48 -2.74 6.43
CA ALA A 147 18.79 -2.81 7.72
C ALA A 147 19.43 -3.79 8.72
N GLY A 148 20.27 -4.72 8.26
CA GLY A 148 20.82 -5.80 9.08
C GLY A 148 19.77 -6.84 9.49
N LEU A 149 18.71 -7.00 8.69
CA LEU A 149 17.59 -7.91 8.95
C LEU A 149 17.67 -9.16 8.06
N ALA A 150 16.91 -10.22 8.38
CA ALA A 150 16.71 -11.30 7.43
C ALA A 150 15.99 -10.79 6.16
N PRO A 151 16.22 -11.35 4.97
CA PRO A 151 15.63 -10.83 3.73
C PRO A 151 14.11 -10.68 3.75
N TYR A 152 13.39 -11.65 4.34
CA TYR A 152 11.93 -11.55 4.42
C TYR A 152 11.47 -10.50 5.45
N ASP A 153 12.17 -10.39 6.58
CA ASP A 153 11.91 -9.35 7.58
C ASP A 153 12.13 -7.94 7.01
N ALA A 154 13.18 -7.77 6.19
CA ALA A 154 13.46 -6.50 5.51
C ALA A 154 12.37 -6.11 4.50
N LEU A 155 11.74 -7.09 3.82
CA LEU A 155 10.57 -6.83 3.00
C LEU A 155 9.36 -6.45 3.85
N MET A 156 9.14 -7.14 4.97
CA MET A 156 8.00 -6.92 5.85
C MET A 156 8.06 -5.57 6.57
N ASP A 157 9.25 -5.11 6.97
CA ASP A 157 9.46 -3.81 7.64
C ASP A 157 8.99 -2.60 6.80
N GLN A 158 8.89 -2.77 5.47
CA GLN A 158 8.31 -1.74 4.59
C GLN A 158 6.81 -1.52 4.86
N PHE A 159 6.10 -2.56 5.32
CA PHE A 159 4.67 -2.54 5.57
C PHE A 159 4.33 -2.46 7.06
N GLU A 160 5.06 -3.20 7.89
CA GLU A 160 4.86 -3.26 9.34
C GLU A 160 6.21 -3.05 10.05
N PRO A 161 6.60 -1.79 10.33
CA PRO A 161 7.92 -1.48 10.88
C PRO A 161 8.19 -2.18 12.21
N GLY A 162 9.29 -2.91 12.30
CA GLY A 162 9.71 -3.68 13.47
C GLY A 162 9.10 -5.09 13.59
N MET A 163 8.21 -5.49 12.68
CA MET A 163 7.73 -6.87 12.63
C MET A 163 8.83 -7.82 12.13
N THR A 164 8.84 -9.06 12.64
CA THR A 164 9.80 -10.10 12.24
C THR A 164 9.11 -11.42 12.01
N SER A 165 9.72 -12.30 11.21
CA SER A 165 9.24 -13.65 10.95
C SER A 165 9.06 -14.43 12.25
N ALA A 166 9.93 -14.21 13.24
CA ALA A 166 9.81 -14.86 14.55
C ALA A 166 8.54 -14.45 15.30
N GLU A 167 8.15 -13.18 15.23
CA GLU A 167 6.92 -12.69 15.85
C GLU A 167 5.68 -13.17 15.09
N VAL A 168 5.76 -13.20 13.75
CA VAL A 168 4.73 -13.82 12.89
C VAL A 168 4.55 -15.30 13.24
N ASP A 169 5.63 -16.07 13.31
CA ASP A 169 5.60 -17.50 13.67
C ASP A 169 4.99 -17.73 15.05
N ARG A 170 5.28 -16.85 16.01
CA ARG A 170 4.69 -16.91 17.35
C ARG A 170 3.17 -16.71 17.32
N VAL A 171 2.69 -15.67 16.62
CA VAL A 171 1.26 -15.35 16.53
C VAL A 171 0.50 -16.42 15.74
N PHE A 172 0.99 -16.78 14.55
CA PHE A 172 0.34 -17.80 13.73
C PHE A 172 0.47 -19.20 14.32
N GLY A 173 1.58 -19.51 14.99
CA GLY A 173 1.78 -20.77 15.70
C GLY A 173 0.72 -21.00 16.78
N ASP A 174 0.37 -19.97 17.56
CA ASP A 174 -0.73 -20.07 18.53
C ASP A 174 -2.09 -20.28 17.84
N LEU A 175 -2.40 -19.46 16.82
CA LEU A 175 -3.66 -19.57 16.07
C LEU A 175 -3.84 -20.97 15.47
N GLN A 176 -2.77 -21.60 14.96
CA GLN A 176 -2.82 -22.93 14.35
C GLN A 176 -3.22 -24.04 15.34
N LEU A 177 -3.01 -23.85 16.64
CA LEU A 177 -3.34 -24.87 17.65
C LEU A 177 -4.83 -24.99 17.91
N TRP A 178 -5.57 -23.87 17.88
CA TRP A 178 -6.97 -23.85 18.32
C TRP A 178 -7.96 -23.46 17.22
N LEU A 179 -7.57 -22.60 16.27
CA LEU A 179 -8.49 -22.09 15.25
C LEU A 179 -9.05 -23.19 14.35
N PRO A 180 -8.27 -24.18 13.85
CA PRO A 180 -8.82 -25.27 13.05
C PRO A 180 -9.89 -26.07 13.80
N GLY A 181 -9.67 -26.33 15.10
CA GLY A 181 -10.63 -27.04 15.96
C GLY A 181 -11.91 -26.23 16.17
N LEU A 182 -11.78 -24.93 16.44
CA LEU A 182 -12.94 -24.04 16.57
C LEU A 182 -13.76 -23.97 15.28
N VAL A 183 -13.10 -23.88 14.11
CA VAL A 183 -13.80 -23.89 12.81
C VAL A 183 -14.62 -25.17 12.63
N GLN A 184 -14.09 -26.34 12.99
CA GLN A 184 -14.89 -27.59 12.91
C GLN A 184 -16.08 -27.57 13.87
N GLN A 185 -15.87 -27.20 15.12
CA GLN A 185 -16.94 -27.14 16.13
C GLN A 185 -18.07 -26.18 15.72
N VAL A 186 -17.72 -25.00 15.21
CA VAL A 186 -18.68 -24.01 14.72
C VAL A 186 -19.45 -24.56 13.52
N ARG A 187 -18.77 -25.20 12.56
CA ARG A 187 -19.42 -25.81 11.39
C ARG A 187 -20.38 -26.95 11.78
N GLU A 188 -19.99 -27.81 12.71
CA GLU A 188 -20.84 -28.88 13.22
C GLU A 188 -22.10 -28.32 13.88
N ARG A 189 -21.95 -27.34 14.77
CA ARG A 189 -23.08 -26.65 15.42
C ARG A 189 -24.01 -26.01 14.38
N GLN A 190 -23.45 -25.23 13.46
CA GLN A 190 -24.24 -24.48 12.47
C GLN A 190 -24.86 -25.39 11.40
N SER A 191 -24.40 -26.63 11.23
CA SER A 191 -24.97 -27.58 10.25
C SER A 191 -26.45 -27.90 10.48
N HIS A 192 -26.93 -27.66 11.70
CA HIS A 192 -28.33 -27.85 12.10
C HIS A 192 -29.13 -26.55 12.15
N GLU A 193 -28.49 -25.39 11.93
CA GLU A 193 -29.14 -24.09 11.97
C GLU A 193 -29.73 -23.75 10.60
N THR A 194 -30.96 -23.22 10.59
CA THR A 194 -31.58 -22.72 9.35
C THR A 194 -31.10 -21.30 9.09
N VAL A 195 -30.37 -21.09 7.99
CA VAL A 195 -29.98 -19.75 7.54
C VAL A 195 -31.07 -19.20 6.63
N ILE A 196 -31.66 -18.07 7.02
CA ILE A 196 -32.58 -17.32 6.16
C ILE A 196 -31.74 -16.52 5.18
N ALA A 197 -31.69 -16.98 3.92
CA ALA A 197 -30.95 -16.28 2.87
C ALA A 197 -31.64 -14.95 2.52
N ALA A 198 -30.84 -13.89 2.38
CA ALA A 198 -31.31 -12.62 1.86
C ALA A 198 -31.60 -12.79 0.36
N THR A 199 -32.87 -12.67 -0.02
CA THR A 199 -33.31 -12.81 -1.42
C THR A 199 -33.54 -11.43 -2.03
N GLY A 200 -32.81 -11.13 -3.10
CA GLY A 200 -32.93 -9.88 -3.85
C GLY A 200 -34.15 -9.83 -4.78
N PRO A 201 -34.23 -8.82 -5.66
CA PRO A 201 -33.18 -7.84 -5.94
C PRO A 201 -32.98 -6.86 -4.77
N PHE A 202 -31.73 -6.44 -4.57
CA PHE A 202 -31.40 -5.33 -3.68
C PHE A 202 -31.03 -4.13 -4.54
N PRO A 203 -31.94 -3.16 -4.74
CA PRO A 203 -31.66 -2.03 -5.62
C PRO A 203 -30.38 -1.33 -5.21
N LYS A 204 -29.48 -1.11 -6.17
CA LYS A 204 -28.18 -0.48 -5.94
C LYS A 204 -28.28 0.84 -5.18
N ALA A 205 -29.31 1.65 -5.48
CA ALA A 205 -29.56 2.92 -4.79
C ALA A 205 -29.83 2.74 -3.29
N ALA A 206 -30.57 1.68 -2.90
CA ALA A 206 -30.85 1.38 -1.50
C ALA A 206 -29.61 0.85 -0.77
N GLN A 207 -28.79 0.02 -1.43
CA GLN A 207 -27.51 -0.42 -0.87
C GLN A 207 -26.56 0.76 -0.63
N ARG A 208 -26.51 1.71 -1.58
CA ARG A 208 -25.71 2.93 -1.45
C ARG A 208 -26.21 3.81 -0.30
N ALA A 209 -27.52 4.02 -0.17
CA ALA A 209 -28.09 4.79 0.94
C ALA A 209 -27.71 4.17 2.29
N LEU A 210 -27.89 2.85 2.44
CA LEU A 210 -27.52 2.13 3.67
C LEU A 210 -26.02 2.26 3.99
N GLY A 211 -25.16 2.16 2.97
CA GLY A 211 -23.71 2.33 3.14
C GLY A 211 -23.36 3.73 3.66
N LEU A 212 -23.99 4.78 3.13
CA LEU A 212 -23.79 6.14 3.59
C LEU A 212 -24.32 6.38 5.02
N ASP A 213 -25.45 5.78 5.38
CA ASP A 213 -25.99 5.85 6.73
C ASP A 213 -25.04 5.18 7.75
N ALA A 214 -24.48 4.01 7.39
CA ALA A 214 -23.50 3.32 8.22
C ALA A 214 -22.19 4.12 8.37
N MET A 215 -21.70 4.74 7.30
CA MET A 215 -20.53 5.62 7.35
C MET A 215 -20.77 6.83 8.25
N THR A 216 -21.95 7.44 8.17
CA THR A 216 -22.34 8.56 9.05
C THR A 216 -22.38 8.12 10.51
N MET A 217 -22.96 6.95 10.79
CA MET A 217 -23.01 6.38 12.14
C MET A 217 -21.61 6.12 12.73
N LEU A 218 -20.66 5.71 11.89
CA LEU A 218 -19.26 5.50 12.28
C LEU A 218 -18.45 6.80 12.36
N GLY A 219 -19.04 7.96 12.05
CA GLY A 219 -18.41 9.28 12.15
C GLY A 219 -17.53 9.65 10.94
N PHE A 220 -17.79 9.08 9.76
CA PHE A 220 -17.09 9.50 8.55
C PHE A 220 -17.46 10.94 8.17
N ASP A 221 -16.45 11.78 7.99
CA ASP A 221 -16.62 13.18 7.58
C ASP A 221 -16.74 13.29 6.05
N PHE A 222 -17.95 13.58 5.58
CA PHE A 222 -18.23 13.79 4.16
C PHE A 222 -17.83 15.17 3.63
N GLU A 223 -17.42 16.12 4.49
CA GLU A 223 -16.79 17.37 4.06
C GLU A 223 -15.29 17.16 3.76
N ALA A 224 -14.67 16.14 4.37
CA ALA A 224 -13.27 15.73 4.17
C ALA A 224 -13.11 14.40 3.43
N GLY A 225 -14.17 13.90 2.77
CA GLY A 225 -14.10 12.63 2.07
C GLY A 225 -15.34 12.28 1.24
N ARG A 226 -15.28 11.15 0.53
CA ARG A 226 -16.40 10.69 -0.32
C ARG A 226 -16.37 9.18 -0.56
N LEU A 227 -17.54 8.67 -0.97
CA LEU A 227 -17.73 7.29 -1.42
C LEU A 227 -18.16 7.25 -2.89
N ASP A 228 -17.36 6.57 -3.71
CA ASP A 228 -17.64 6.32 -5.12
C ASP A 228 -17.60 4.81 -5.42
N GLU A 229 -17.70 4.44 -6.70
CA GLU A 229 -17.71 3.05 -7.13
C GLU A 229 -16.45 2.68 -7.92
N SER A 230 -15.96 1.46 -7.71
CA SER A 230 -14.83 0.91 -8.47
C SER A 230 -14.97 -0.61 -8.63
N ALA A 231 -14.14 -1.21 -9.47
CA ALA A 231 -14.10 -2.66 -9.63
C ALA A 231 -13.56 -3.39 -8.39
N HIS A 232 -12.67 -2.74 -7.64
CA HIS A 232 -11.96 -3.25 -6.47
C HIS A 232 -12.01 -2.21 -5.35
N PRO A 233 -12.85 -2.41 -4.32
CA PRO A 233 -12.98 -1.49 -3.19
C PRO A 233 -11.63 -1.17 -2.55
N CYS A 234 -11.37 0.11 -2.32
CA CYS A 234 -10.15 0.60 -1.70
C CYS A 234 -10.40 1.89 -0.92
N SER A 235 -9.43 2.25 -0.08
CA SER A 235 -9.31 3.55 0.55
C SER A 235 -8.06 4.24 0.03
N GLY A 236 -8.18 5.48 -0.40
CA GLY A 236 -7.06 6.32 -0.83
C GLY A 236 -7.27 7.76 -0.43
N GLY A 237 -6.47 8.65 -1.03
CA GLY A 237 -6.42 10.06 -0.70
C GLY A 237 -5.41 10.34 0.42
N VAL A 238 -5.65 11.42 1.15
CA VAL A 238 -4.87 11.83 2.32
C VAL A 238 -5.81 12.02 3.53
N PRO A 239 -5.31 12.12 4.77
CA PRO A 239 -6.18 12.29 5.94
C PRO A 239 -7.19 13.43 5.82
N GLU A 240 -6.84 14.50 5.09
CA GLU A 240 -7.67 15.68 4.83
C GLU A 240 -8.65 15.52 3.64
N ASP A 241 -8.44 14.50 2.79
CA ASP A 241 -9.28 14.21 1.62
C ASP A 241 -9.35 12.69 1.38
N THR A 242 -10.19 12.00 2.15
CA THR A 242 -10.29 10.53 2.12
C THR A 242 -11.26 10.07 1.02
N ARG A 243 -10.76 9.26 0.09
CA ARG A 243 -11.52 8.73 -1.04
C ARG A 243 -11.75 7.23 -0.88
N LEU A 244 -12.99 6.85 -0.58
CA LEU A 244 -13.40 5.45 -0.48
C LEU A 244 -14.07 5.00 -1.78
N THR A 245 -13.85 3.76 -2.17
CA THR A 245 -14.61 3.12 -3.24
C THR A 245 -15.24 1.83 -2.76
N THR A 246 -16.43 1.52 -3.28
CA THR A 246 -17.13 0.26 -3.03
C THR A 246 -17.64 -0.34 -4.34
N ARG A 247 -18.22 -1.54 -4.26
CA ARG A 247 -18.86 -2.21 -5.38
C ARG A 247 -20.17 -2.82 -4.91
N TYR A 248 -21.25 -2.49 -5.61
CA TYR A 248 -22.57 -3.07 -5.37
C TYR A 248 -22.81 -4.26 -6.29
N ALA A 249 -23.62 -5.21 -5.83
CA ALA A 249 -24.11 -6.32 -6.63
C ALA A 249 -25.64 -6.23 -6.67
N GLU A 250 -26.23 -6.28 -7.86
CA GLU A 250 -27.67 -6.31 -8.08
C GLU A 250 -28.02 -7.54 -8.93
#